data_AF-A0A536Z5N3-F1
#
_entry.id   AF-A0A536Z5N3-F1
#
_cell.length_a   1.000
_cell.length_b   1.000
_cell.length_c   1.000
_cell.angle_alpha   90.00
_cell.angle_beta   90.00
_cell.angle_gamma   90.00
#
_symmetry.space_group_name_H-M   'P 1'
#
loop_
_entity.id
_entity.type
_entity.pdbx_description
1 polymer ?
#
loop_
_entity_poly.entity_id
_entity_poly.type
_entity_poly.pdbx_seq_one_letter_code
_entity_poly.pdbx_strand_id
1 'polypeptide(L)' 'MQTTLADFIRDTPEGREADAILRKCVHCGFCTATCPTYLLLGDENDGPRGRIYLMKQALEG' A
#
# COMPACT_ATOMS: atom_id res chain seq x y z
N MET A 1 -8.70 -0.38 -1.38
CA MET A 1 -7.99 -1.69 -1.28
C MET A 1 -8.55 -2.47 -0.08
N GLN A 2 -8.71 -3.78 -0.16
CA GLN A 2 -9.08 -4.61 1.01
C GLN A 2 -7.82 -5.01 1.79
N THR A 3 -7.92 -5.08 3.11
CA THR A 3 -6.83 -5.34 4.06
C THR A 3 -7.26 -6.40 5.07
N THR A 4 -6.36 -7.32 5.40
CA THR A 4 -6.58 -8.41 6.36
C THR A 4 -5.37 -8.52 7.29
N LEU A 5 -5.29 -7.64 8.29
CA LEU A 5 -4.14 -7.57 9.19
C LEU A 5 -3.89 -8.88 9.95
N ALA A 6 -2.61 -9.17 10.19
CA ALA A 6 -2.18 -10.30 10.99
C ALA A 6 -2.61 -10.16 12.46
N ASP A 7 -2.80 -11.29 13.14
CA ASP A 7 -3.35 -11.33 14.50
C ASP A 7 -2.49 -10.60 15.53
N PHE A 8 -1.17 -10.51 15.31
CA PHE A 8 -0.26 -9.81 16.22
C PHE A 8 -0.41 -8.28 16.20
N ILE A 9 -1.06 -7.70 15.16
CA ILE A 9 -1.18 -6.24 15.00
C ILE A 9 -2.62 -5.76 14.83
N ARG A 10 -3.56 -6.64 14.47
CA ARG A 10 -4.96 -6.31 14.13
C ARG A 10 -5.65 -5.36 15.11
N ASP A 11 -5.51 -5.60 16.41
CA ASP A 11 -6.24 -4.89 17.47
C ASP A 11 -5.42 -3.79 18.16
N THR A 12 -4.21 -3.49 17.68
CA THR A 12 -3.39 -2.41 18.24
C THR A 12 -3.80 -1.04 17.67
N PRO A 13 -3.45 0.08 18.34
CA PRO A 13 -3.61 1.41 17.77
C PRO A 13 -2.91 1.56 16.41
N GLU A 14 -1.69 1.03 16.29
CA GLU A 14 -0.87 1.10 15.07
C GLU A 14 -1.48 0.30 13.93
N GLY A 15 -2.03 -0.90 14.21
CA GLY A 15 -2.74 -1.69 13.21
C GLY A 15 -3.97 -0.98 12.65
N ARG A 16 -4.78 -0.36 13.51
CA ARG A 16 -5.95 0.42 13.09
C ARG A 16 -5.58 1.64 12.25
N GLU A 17 -4.50 2.34 12.63
CA GLU A 17 -3.98 3.46 11.84
C GLU A 17 -3.47 2.99 10.47
N ALA A 18 -2.69 1.90 10.44
CA ALA A 18 -2.19 1.33 9.20
C ALA A 18 -3.33 0.87 8.28
N ASP A 19 -4.36 0.21 8.81
CA ASP A 19 -5.57 -0.17 8.04
C ASP A 19 -6.21 1.06 7.39
N ALA A 20 -6.42 2.12 8.16
CA ALA A 20 -7.01 3.36 7.68
C ALA A 20 -6.16 4.02 6.58
N ILE A 21 -4.83 4.04 6.73
CA ILE A 21 -3.91 4.62 5.74
C ILE A 21 -3.87 3.79 4.46
N LEU A 22 -3.67 2.47 4.55
CA LEU A 22 -3.57 1.58 3.39
C LEU A 22 -4.86 1.61 2.55
N ARG A 23 -6.02 1.70 3.20
CA ARG A 23 -7.32 1.75 2.53
C ARG A 23 -7.59 3.06 1.79
N LYS A 24 -6.79 4.12 2.00
CA LYS A 24 -6.87 5.37 1.22
C LYS A 24 -6.51 5.18 -0.25
N CYS A 25 -5.78 4.12 -0.60
CA CYS A 25 -5.52 3.82 -2.00
C CYS A 25 -6.79 3.33 -2.70
N VAL A 26 -7.32 4.18 -3.59
CA VAL A 26 -8.52 3.93 -4.42
C VAL A 26 -8.19 3.57 -5.87
N HIS A 27 -6.93 3.24 -6.17
CA HIS A 27 -6.48 2.86 -7.52
C HIS A 27 -6.73 3.93 -8.62
N CYS A 28 -6.75 5.20 -8.26
CA CYS A 28 -6.98 6.30 -9.21
C CYS A 28 -5.82 6.54 -10.22
N GLY A 29 -4.61 6.07 -9.94
CA GLY A 29 -3.45 6.24 -10.83
C GLY A 29 -2.75 7.60 -10.77
N PHE A 30 -3.17 8.52 -9.89
CA PHE A 30 -2.45 9.80 -9.73
C PHE A 30 -0.99 9.62 -9.33
N CYS A 31 -0.70 8.64 -8.47
CA CYS A 31 0.66 8.37 -8.03
C CYS A 31 1.55 7.77 -9.13
N THR A 32 0.98 7.03 -10.09
CA THR A 32 1.75 6.46 -11.21
C THR A 32 2.08 7.52 -12.24
N ALA A 33 1.14 8.43 -12.53
CA ALA A 33 1.34 9.54 -13.47
C ALA A 33 2.49 10.47 -13.09
N THR A 34 2.78 10.61 -11.79
CA THR A 34 3.85 11.48 -11.29
C THR A 34 5.11 10.74 -10.86
N CYS A 35 5.13 9.40 -10.91
CA CYS A 35 6.26 8.61 -10.43
C CYS A 35 7.35 8.49 -11.51
N PRO A 36 8.57 9.02 -11.29
CA PRO A 36 9.65 8.93 -12.29
C PRO A 36 10.05 7.49 -12.61
N THR A 37 10.10 6.61 -11.60
CA THR A 37 10.44 5.19 -11.78
C THR A 37 9.43 4.48 -12.68
N TYR A 38 8.13 4.72 -12.46
CA TYR A 38 7.08 4.15 -13.31
C TYR A 38 7.17 4.68 -14.75
N LEU A 39 7.42 5.97 -14.93
CA LEU A 39 7.57 6.57 -16.27
C LEU A 39 8.79 6.01 -17.03
N LEU A 40 9.85 5.61 -16.33
CA LEU A 40 11.05 5.04 -16.92
C LEU A 40 10.92 3.54 -17.20
N LEU A 41 10.38 2.77 -16.26
CA LEU A 41 10.40 1.31 -16.29
C LEU A 41 9.07 0.71 -16.78
N GLY A 42 7.97 1.44 -16.68
CA GLY A 42 6.62 0.94 -16.95
C GLY A 42 6.10 -0.09 -15.94
N ASP A 43 6.93 -0.48 -14.95
CA ASP A 43 6.55 -1.41 -13.90
C ASP A 43 6.01 -0.67 -12.68
N GLU A 44 4.77 -0.99 -12.34
CA GLU A 44 4.04 -0.39 -11.23
C GLU A 44 4.49 -0.91 -9.86
N ASN A 45 5.07 -2.11 -9.82
CA ASN A 45 5.60 -2.73 -8.61
C ASN A 45 6.78 -1.90 -8.04
N ASP A 46 7.53 -1.22 -8.92
CA ASP A 46 8.64 -0.34 -8.54
C ASP A 46 8.18 1.08 -8.15
N GLY A 47 6.90 1.38 -8.38
CA GLY A 47 6.28 2.68 -8.09
C GLY A 47 5.80 2.85 -6.64
N PRO A 48 5.20 4.01 -6.33
CA PRO A 48 4.67 4.30 -4.99
C PRO A 48 3.54 3.34 -4.59
N ARG A 49 2.70 2.88 -5.54
CA ARG A 49 1.62 1.93 -5.26
C ARG A 49 2.16 0.53 -4.97
N GLY A 50 3.20 0.07 -5.68
CA GLY A 50 3.91 -1.17 -5.35
C GLY A 50 4.47 -1.17 -3.92
N ARG A 51 5.02 -0.05 -3.45
CA ARG A 51 5.46 0.10 -2.05
C ARG A 51 4.33 -0.02 -1.04
N ILE A 52 3.14 0.54 -1.33
CA ILE A 52 1.95 0.37 -0.49
C ILE A 52 1.55 -1.11 -0.41
N TYR A 53 1.64 -1.85 -1.52
CA TYR A 53 1.39 -3.29 -1.54
C TYR A 53 2.40 -4.08 -0.69
N LEU A 54 3.69 -3.71 -0.73
CA LEU A 54 4.71 -4.33 0.12
C LEU A 54 4.43 -4.08 1.61
N MET A 55 4.05 -2.86 1.97
CA MET A 55 3.66 -2.53 3.36
C MET A 55 2.42 -3.32 3.81
N LYS A 56 1.41 -3.43 2.94
CA LYS A 56 0.24 -4.26 3.19
C LYS A 56 0.65 -5.71 3.45
N GLN A 57 1.43 -6.33 2.56
CA GLN A 57 1.87 -7.72 2.72
C GLN A 57 2.58 -7.94 4.05
N ALA A 58 3.51 -7.06 4.42
CA ALA A 58 4.22 -7.15 5.69
C ALA A 58 3.31 -7.10 6.92
N LEU A 59 2.17 -6.41 6.83
CA LEU A 59 1.19 -6.25 7.92
C LEU A 59 0.11 -7.34 7.93
N GLU A 60 -0.09 -8.04 6.82
CA GLU A 60 -1.06 -9.14 6.73
C GLU A 60 -0.48 -10.50 7.12
N GLY A 61 0.85 -10.63 7.20
CA GLY A 61 1.56 -11.84 7.62
C GLY A 61 1.87 -12.76 6.47
#